data_AF-A0A2V6J169-F1
#
_entry.id   AF-A0A2V6J169-F1
#
_cell.length_a   1.000
_cell.length_b   1.000
_cell.length_c   1.000
_cell.angle_alpha   90.00
_cell.angle_beta   90.00
_cell.angle_gamma   90.00
#
_symmetry.space_group_name_H-M   'P 1'
#
loop_
_entity.id
_entity.type
_entity.pdbx_description
1 polymer ?
#
loop_
_entity_poly.entity_id
_entity_poly.type
_entity_poly.pdbx_seq_one_letter_code
_entity_poly.pdbx_strand_id
1 'polypeptide(L)'
;MVQDLRFAVRQLFKAPGFTIAAVTVLALGIGVNTAVFSLVNTLFFAPPAYAKPHEMVQLFSQDKKDPNKFRGFSYPTYLDIREQNAVFSDAMSFNLALIGLGQKGDTRRAFAAIVSSNYFSVLGVPLARGRTFLPEEETPGHNVPVAIVSYSYWQKHDLNPSVVGSQLLVNGRPFTIVGITPKGFVG
;
A
#
# COMPACT_ATOMS: atom_id res chain seq x y z
N MET A 1 -46.61 2.22 -22.68
CA MET A 1 -45.42 2.24 -21.80
C MET A 1 -45.74 1.91 -20.34
N VAL A 2 -46.50 2.72 -19.58
CA VAL A 2 -46.78 2.42 -18.14
C VAL A 2 -47.64 1.16 -17.95
N GLN A 3 -48.60 0.92 -18.85
CA GLN A 3 -49.39 -0.32 -18.87
C GLN A 3 -48.53 -1.56 -19.17
N ASP A 4 -47.55 -1.44 -20.07
CA ASP A 4 -46.66 -2.54 -20.45
C ASP A 4 -45.74 -2.94 -19.30
N LEU A 5 -45.20 -1.96 -18.57
CA LEU A 5 -44.38 -2.19 -17.38
C LEU A 5 -45.18 -2.91 -16.28
N ARG A 6 -46.41 -2.46 -16.05
CA ARG A 6 -47.33 -3.05 -15.06
C ARG A 6 -47.75 -4.48 -15.45
N PHE A 7 -47.90 -4.74 -16.75
CA PHE A 7 -48.20 -6.07 -17.26
C PHE A 7 -47.01 -7.02 -17.07
N ALA A 8 -45.79 -6.59 -17.42
CA ALA A 8 -44.57 -7.36 -17.25
C ALA A 8 -44.29 -7.73 -15.78
N VAL A 9 -44.43 -6.77 -14.85
CA VAL A 9 -44.29 -7.02 -13.40
C VAL A 9 -45.31 -8.05 -12.93
N ARG A 10 -46.57 -7.94 -13.35
CA ARG A 10 -47.62 -8.90 -12.98
C ARG A 10 -47.35 -10.30 -13.54
N GLN A 11 -46.66 -10.39 -14.68
CA GLN A 11 -46.27 -11.66 -15.29
C GLN A 11 -45.12 -12.34 -14.52
N LEU A 12 -44.16 -11.56 -14.00
CA LEU A 12 -43.10 -12.08 -13.12
C LEU A 12 -43.67 -12.68 -11.83
N PHE A 13 -44.65 -12.02 -11.21
CA PHE A 13 -45.32 -12.53 -10.00
C PHE A 13 -46.18 -13.79 -10.25
N LYS A 14 -46.59 -14.05 -11.50
CA LYS A 14 -47.35 -15.27 -11.85
C LYS A 14 -46.45 -16.50 -12.06
N ALA A 15 -45.15 -16.31 -12.27
CA ALA A 15 -44.18 -17.39 -12.46
C ALA A 15 -43.01 -17.26 -11.46
N PRO A 16 -43.26 -17.44 -10.15
CA PRO A 16 -42.28 -17.12 -9.11
C PRO A 16 -41.01 -17.98 -9.20
N GLY A 17 -41.13 -19.29 -9.49
CA GLY A 17 -39.95 -20.17 -9.57
C GLY A 17 -38.98 -19.79 -10.70
N PHE A 18 -39.50 -19.52 -11.90
CA PHE A 18 -38.69 -19.06 -13.04
C PHE A 18 -38.08 -17.68 -12.77
N THR A 19 -38.88 -16.75 -12.24
CA THR A 19 -38.41 -15.40 -11.91
C THR A 19 -37.29 -15.44 -10.88
N ILE A 20 -37.42 -16.23 -9.81
CA ILE A 20 -36.38 -16.38 -8.78
C ILE A 20 -35.09 -16.94 -9.38
N ALA A 21 -35.19 -17.99 -10.20
CA ALA A 21 -34.02 -18.57 -10.86
C ALA A 21 -33.33 -17.55 -11.78
N ALA A 22 -34.08 -16.84 -12.62
CA ALA A 22 -33.56 -15.83 -13.53
C ALA A 22 -32.89 -14.65 -12.79
N VAL A 23 -33.54 -14.13 -11.74
CA VAL A 23 -33.00 -13.06 -10.90
C VAL A 23 -31.73 -13.52 -10.19
N THR A 24 -31.68 -14.76 -9.69
CA THR A 24 -30.50 -15.30 -9.00
C THR A 24 -29.31 -15.41 -9.94
N VAL A 25 -29.52 -15.93 -11.16
CA VAL A 25 -28.45 -16.03 -12.17
C VAL A 25 -27.95 -14.64 -12.57
N LEU A 26 -28.85 -13.68 -12.81
CA LEU A 26 -28.47 -12.29 -13.11
C LEU A 26 -27.71 -11.65 -11.95
N ALA A 27 -28.20 -11.80 -10.72
CA ALA A 27 -27.56 -11.25 -9.52
C ALA A 27 -26.16 -11.83 -9.30
N LEU A 28 -25.98 -13.14 -9.50
CA LEU A 28 -24.67 -13.79 -9.43
C LEU A 28 -23.73 -13.29 -10.53
N GLY A 29 -24.20 -13.24 -11.78
CA GLY A 29 -23.40 -12.76 -12.91
C GLY A 29 -22.95 -11.31 -12.74
N ILE A 30 -23.85 -10.43 -12.29
CA ILE A 30 -23.53 -9.02 -12.01
C ILE A 30 -22.57 -8.95 -10.81
N GLY A 31 -22.90 -9.63 -9.71
CA GLY A 31 -22.13 -9.56 -8.47
C GLY A 31 -20.69 -10.04 -8.62
N VAL A 32 -20.47 -11.16 -9.32
CA VAL A 32 -19.12 -11.69 -9.56
C VAL A 32 -18.30 -10.72 -10.42
N ASN A 33 -18.87 -10.21 -11.52
CA ASN A 33 -18.16 -9.26 -12.38
C ASN A 33 -17.83 -7.95 -11.66
N THR A 34 -18.78 -7.41 -10.89
CA THR A 34 -18.56 -6.21 -10.07
C THR A 34 -17.50 -6.45 -9.00
N ALA A 35 -17.47 -7.61 -8.36
CA ALA A 35 -16.47 -7.95 -7.34
C ALA A 35 -15.06 -8.03 -7.95
N VAL A 36 -14.90 -8.71 -9.08
CA VAL A 36 -13.62 -8.80 -9.80
C VAL A 36 -13.16 -7.41 -10.24
N PHE A 37 -14.06 -6.62 -10.85
CA PHE A 37 -13.71 -5.27 -11.28
C PHE A 37 -13.37 -4.35 -10.10
N SER A 38 -14.06 -4.47 -8.97
CA SER A 38 -13.74 -3.71 -7.75
C SER A 38 -12.37 -4.07 -7.20
N LEU A 39 -11.98 -5.34 -7.26
CA LEU A 39 -10.64 -5.78 -6.86
C LEU A 39 -9.57 -5.22 -7.81
N VAL A 40 -9.79 -5.28 -9.12
CA VAL A 40 -8.89 -4.70 -10.11
C VAL A 40 -8.78 -3.18 -9.90
N ASN A 41 -9.91 -2.50 -9.69
CA ASN A 41 -9.93 -1.08 -9.43
C ASN A 41 -9.14 -0.72 -8.17
N THR A 42 -9.33 -1.45 -7.07
CA THR A 42 -8.61 -1.16 -5.82
C THR A 42 -7.12 -1.49 -5.89
N LEU A 43 -6.71 -2.47 -6.71
CA LEU A 43 -5.31 -2.85 -6.87
C LEU A 43 -4.55 -2.03 -7.92
N PHE A 44 -5.20 -1.62 -9.00
CA PHE A 44 -4.54 -1.02 -10.17
C PHE A 44 -4.92 0.44 -10.44
N PHE A 45 -6.13 0.88 -10.03
CA PHE A 45 -6.68 2.17 -10.44
C PHE A 45 -7.03 3.12 -9.29
N ALA A 46 -7.11 2.62 -8.06
CA ALA A 46 -7.35 3.46 -6.89
C ALA A 46 -6.18 4.43 -6.76
N PRO A 47 -6.44 5.76 -6.76
CA PRO A 47 -5.38 6.74 -6.68
C PRO A 47 -4.63 6.50 -5.37
N PRO A 48 -3.30 6.34 -5.43
CA PRO A 48 -2.54 6.17 -4.21
C PRO A 48 -2.71 7.42 -3.35
N ALA A 49 -2.80 7.23 -2.02
CA ALA A 49 -3.06 8.29 -1.05
C ALA A 49 -1.81 9.18 -0.83
N TYR A 50 -1.26 9.74 -1.90
CA TYR A 50 -0.14 10.68 -1.91
C TYR A 50 -0.64 12.06 -2.32
N ALA A 51 0.03 13.12 -1.87
CA ALA A 51 -0.44 14.49 -2.09
C ALA A 51 -0.53 14.87 -3.58
N LYS A 52 0.40 14.37 -4.41
CA LYS A 52 0.49 14.71 -5.83
C LYS A 52 0.81 13.51 -6.75
N PRO A 53 -0.13 12.56 -6.94
CA PRO A 53 0.15 11.33 -7.67
C PRO A 53 0.60 11.52 -9.13
N HIS A 54 0.18 12.61 -9.78
CA HIS A 54 0.51 12.92 -11.18
C HIS A 54 1.90 13.54 -11.37
N GLU A 55 2.56 13.98 -10.30
CA GLU A 55 3.95 14.48 -10.32
C GLU A 55 4.96 13.36 -9.99
N MET A 56 4.48 12.16 -9.63
CA MET A 56 5.33 11.04 -9.23
C MET A 56 5.78 10.23 -10.44
N VAL A 57 7.09 10.06 -10.57
CA VAL A 57 7.69 9.15 -11.55
C VAL A 57 8.61 8.15 -10.86
N GLN A 58 8.73 6.96 -11.42
CA GLN A 58 9.65 5.94 -10.93
C GLN A 58 10.87 5.87 -11.85
N LEU A 59 12.05 5.95 -11.23
CA LEU A 59 13.32 5.87 -11.94
C LEU A 59 13.80 4.41 -11.98
N PHE A 60 14.25 3.98 -13.15
CA PHE A 60 14.86 2.67 -13.36
C PHE A 60 16.14 2.82 -14.18
N SER A 61 17.09 1.91 -13.97
CA SER A 61 18.23 1.72 -14.87
C SER A 61 17.80 0.84 -16.04
N GLN A 62 18.02 1.30 -17.26
CA GLN A 62 17.80 0.52 -18.48
C GLN A 62 19.03 -0.34 -18.79
N ASP A 63 18.81 -1.56 -19.26
CA ASP A 63 19.90 -2.43 -19.73
C ASP A 63 20.50 -1.87 -21.03
N LYS A 64 21.84 -1.80 -21.10
CA LYS A 64 22.55 -1.25 -22.27
C LYS A 64 22.44 -2.14 -23.52
N LYS A 65 22.22 -3.45 -23.35
CA LYS A 65 22.12 -4.43 -24.43
C LYS A 65 20.68 -4.70 -24.83
N ASP A 66 19.73 -4.54 -23.91
CA ASP A 66 18.31 -4.77 -24.16
C ASP A 66 17.48 -3.55 -23.69
N PRO A 67 17.13 -2.62 -24.60
CA PRO A 67 16.37 -1.42 -24.26
C PRO A 67 14.99 -1.69 -23.63
N ASN A 68 14.46 -2.91 -23.71
CA ASN A 68 13.17 -3.25 -23.12
C ASN A 68 13.30 -3.74 -21.67
N LYS A 69 14.52 -3.86 -21.12
CA LYS A 69 14.76 -4.31 -19.76
C LYS A 69 15.12 -3.16 -18.83
N PHE A 70 14.37 -3.07 -17.74
CA PHE A 70 14.54 -2.09 -16.68
C PHE A 70 14.84 -2.80 -15.35
N ARG A 71 15.67 -2.19 -14.52
CA ARG A 71 16.05 -2.68 -13.19
C ARG A 71 16.18 -1.55 -12.19
N GLY A 72 16.02 -1.85 -10.91
CA GLY A 72 16.44 -0.95 -9.84
C GLY A 72 17.95 -0.70 -9.89
N PHE A 73 18.39 0.35 -9.23
CA PHE A 73 19.80 0.69 -9.04
C PHE A 73 20.18 0.65 -7.56
N SER A 74 21.48 0.70 -7.27
CA SER A 74 22.00 0.59 -5.91
C SER A 74 21.70 1.86 -5.10
N TYR A 75 21.76 1.74 -3.77
CA TYR A 75 21.57 2.87 -2.87
C TYR A 75 22.56 4.03 -3.12
N PRO A 76 23.86 3.80 -3.39
CA PRO A 76 24.77 4.88 -3.81
C PRO A 76 24.32 5.61 -5.09
N THR A 77 23.83 4.89 -6.11
CA THR A 77 23.29 5.53 -7.31
C THR A 77 22.03 6.36 -7.02
N TYR A 78 21.20 5.92 -6.08
CA TYR A 78 20.09 6.73 -5.58
C TYR A 78 20.58 8.05 -4.95
N LEU A 79 21.62 8.00 -4.12
CA LEU A 79 22.23 9.19 -3.52
C LEU A 79 22.78 10.13 -4.59
N ASP A 80 23.53 9.61 -5.57
CA ASP A 80 24.05 10.40 -6.69
C ASP A 80 22.92 11.11 -7.45
N ILE A 81 21.83 10.40 -7.75
CA ILE A 81 20.65 10.96 -8.41
C ILE A 81 20.06 12.07 -7.53
N ARG A 82 19.86 11.82 -6.24
CA ARG A 82 19.24 12.80 -5.34
C ARG A 82 20.08 14.07 -5.18
N GLU A 83 21.40 13.93 -5.04
CA GLU A 83 22.34 15.05 -4.86
C GLU A 83 22.53 15.88 -6.14
N GLN A 84 22.57 15.21 -7.30
CA GLN A 84 22.81 15.86 -8.60
C GLN A 84 21.51 16.19 -9.34
N ASN A 85 20.35 16.06 -8.68
CA ASN A 85 19.05 16.24 -9.30
C ASN A 85 18.73 17.73 -9.52
N ALA A 86 18.46 18.08 -10.78
CA ALA A 86 17.95 19.39 -11.19
C ALA A 86 16.54 19.34 -11.82
N VAL A 87 15.95 18.14 -11.94
CA VAL A 87 14.69 17.91 -12.68
C VAL A 87 13.52 17.69 -11.74
N PHE A 88 13.71 16.90 -10.68
CA PHE A 88 12.68 16.57 -9.69
C PHE A 88 12.74 17.54 -8.51
N SER A 89 11.64 17.68 -7.76
CA SER A 89 11.65 18.45 -6.52
C SER A 89 12.47 17.75 -5.42
N ASP A 90 12.42 16.42 -5.39
CA ASP A 90 13.21 15.55 -4.50
C ASP A 90 13.14 14.11 -5.04
N ALA A 91 14.00 13.23 -4.54
CA ALA A 91 13.99 11.80 -4.85
C ALA A 91 13.92 10.96 -3.56
N MET A 92 12.98 10.02 -3.52
CA MET A 92 12.87 9.02 -2.45
C MET A 92 13.22 7.64 -2.97
N SER A 93 13.72 6.76 -2.10
CA SER A 93 13.90 5.35 -2.40
C SER A 93 12.92 4.51 -1.60
N PHE A 94 12.48 3.39 -2.18
CA PHE A 94 11.73 2.38 -1.47
C PHE A 94 12.07 0.98 -2.02
N ASN A 95 12.01 -0.02 -1.17
CA ASN A 95 12.16 -1.42 -1.53
C ASN A 95 11.22 -2.28 -0.68
N LEU A 96 10.53 -3.23 -1.31
CA LEU A 96 9.64 -4.12 -0.59
C LEU A 96 10.40 -5.37 -0.12
N ALA A 97 10.38 -5.61 1.19
CA ALA A 97 11.00 -6.77 1.82
C ALA A 97 9.96 -7.66 2.48
N LEU A 98 10.14 -8.98 2.36
CA LEU A 98 9.42 -9.96 3.17
C LEU A 98 10.17 -10.14 4.49
N ILE A 99 9.51 -9.85 5.61
CA ILE A 99 10.06 -9.91 6.95
C ILE A 99 9.27 -10.87 7.84
N GLY A 100 9.88 -11.35 8.92
CA GLY A 100 9.21 -12.03 10.01
C GLY A 100 8.96 -11.06 11.17
N LEU A 101 7.72 -10.96 11.64
CA LEU A 101 7.32 -10.18 12.81
C LEU A 101 7.03 -11.11 13.99
N GLY A 102 7.51 -10.74 15.17
CA GLY A 102 7.21 -11.43 16.44
C GLY A 102 8.37 -12.23 17.02
N GLN A 103 8.09 -12.97 18.10
CA GLN A 103 9.08 -13.77 18.83
C GLN A 103 9.28 -15.15 18.20
N LYS A 104 10.37 -15.82 18.59
CA LYS A 104 10.69 -17.19 18.19
C LYS A 104 9.55 -18.12 18.64
N GLY A 105 8.87 -18.74 17.69
CA GLY A 105 7.72 -19.63 17.93
C GLY A 105 6.35 -19.05 17.54
N ASP A 106 6.22 -17.73 17.36
CA ASP A 106 5.00 -17.06 16.85
C ASP A 106 5.37 -15.99 15.80
N THR A 107 6.35 -16.31 14.94
CA THR A 107 6.80 -15.40 13.88
C THR A 107 5.84 -15.44 12.70
N ARG A 108 5.32 -14.28 12.29
CA ARG A 108 4.42 -14.15 11.13
C ARG A 108 5.12 -13.42 10.00
N ARG A 109 4.94 -13.91 8.77
CA ARG A 109 5.43 -13.22 7.58
C ARG A 109 4.62 -11.96 7.34
N ALA A 110 5.32 -10.87 7.05
CA ALA A 110 4.73 -9.59 6.68
C ALA A 110 5.58 -8.92 5.59
N PHE A 111 4.96 -8.05 4.81
CA PHE A 111 5.69 -7.15 3.93
C PHE A 111 6.04 -5.88 4.70
N ALA A 112 7.25 -5.36 4.48
CA ALA A 112 7.69 -4.06 4.94
C ALA A 112 8.36 -3.30 3.81
N ALA A 113 8.13 -1.99 3.74
CA ALA A 113 8.87 -1.10 2.88
C ALA A 113 10.11 -0.59 3.62
N ILE A 114 11.28 -0.81 3.02
CA ILE A 114 12.52 -0.15 3.40
C ILE A 114 12.58 1.13 2.58
N VAL A 115 12.58 2.29 3.23
CA VAL A 115 12.41 3.58 2.57
C VAL A 115 13.49 4.58 2.99
N SER A 116 13.74 5.57 2.15
CA SER A 116 14.60 6.71 2.51
C SER A 116 13.95 7.60 3.58
N SER A 117 14.76 8.39 4.27
CA SER A 117 14.32 9.26 5.36
C SER A 117 13.25 10.27 4.92
N ASN A 118 13.33 10.75 3.68
CA ASN A 118 12.40 11.73 3.09
C ASN A 118 11.13 11.12 2.49
N TYR A 119 10.95 9.79 2.51
CA TYR A 119 9.84 9.10 1.83
C TYR A 119 8.46 9.69 2.10
N PHE A 120 8.09 9.85 3.37
CA PHE A 120 6.79 10.42 3.76
C PHE A 120 6.65 11.91 3.38
N SER A 121 7.76 12.66 3.38
CA SER A 121 7.78 14.07 2.98
C SER A 121 7.53 14.21 1.48
N VAL A 122 8.20 13.41 0.65
CA VAL A 122 8.02 13.40 -0.80
C VAL A 122 6.60 12.98 -1.19
N LEU A 123 6.05 11.99 -0.49
CA LEU A 123 4.65 11.58 -0.69
C LEU A 123 3.63 12.58 -0.16
N GLY A 124 4.04 13.54 0.68
CA GLY A 124 3.14 14.46 1.36
C GLY A 124 2.17 13.75 2.32
N VAL A 125 2.64 12.68 2.96
CA VAL A 125 1.83 11.83 3.85
C VAL A 125 2.24 12.07 5.30
N PRO A 126 1.48 12.88 6.07
CA PRO A 126 1.76 13.08 7.48
C PRO A 126 1.44 11.81 8.28
N LEU A 127 2.29 11.46 9.23
CA LEU A 127 2.01 10.35 10.15
C LEU A 127 0.83 10.69 11.08
N ALA A 128 0.02 9.70 11.40
CA ALA A 128 -1.07 9.86 12.37
C ALA A 128 -0.54 10.10 13.79
N ARG A 129 0.60 9.51 14.13
CA ARG A 129 1.28 9.67 15.41
C ARG A 129 2.79 9.46 15.26
N GLY A 130 3.58 10.13 16.09
CA GLY A 130 5.04 9.99 16.13
C GLY A 130 5.72 10.86 15.09
N ARG A 131 6.85 10.39 14.56
CA ARG A 131 7.68 11.12 13.59
C ARG A 131 8.09 10.24 12.41
N THR A 132 8.46 10.88 11.31
CA THR A 132 9.12 10.22 10.18
C THR A 132 10.56 9.81 10.56
N PHE A 133 11.20 9.06 9.66
CA PHE A 133 12.61 8.75 9.78
C PHE A 133 13.48 10.01 9.73
N LEU A 134 14.56 10.01 10.49
CA LEU A 134 15.57 11.07 10.49
C LEU A 134 16.70 10.75 9.50
N PRO A 135 17.39 11.75 8.94
CA PRO A 135 18.50 11.52 8.01
C PRO A 135 19.63 10.66 8.59
N GLU A 136 19.92 10.78 9.89
CA GLU A 136 20.99 10.01 10.53
C GLU A 136 20.65 8.52 10.65
N GLU A 137 19.36 8.18 10.62
CA GLU A 137 18.84 6.79 10.64
C GLU A 137 18.98 6.10 9.28
N GLU A 138 19.13 6.88 8.20
CA GLU A 138 19.41 6.38 6.84
C GLU A 138 20.92 6.22 6.57
N THR A 139 21.78 6.61 7.52
CA THR A 139 23.22 6.58 7.33
C THR A 139 23.76 5.15 7.35
N PRO A 140 24.44 4.68 6.28
CA PRO A 140 25.02 3.34 6.24
C PRO A 140 25.97 3.10 7.42
N GLY A 141 25.76 2.02 8.16
CA GLY A 141 26.60 1.62 9.29
C GLY A 141 26.16 2.13 10.67
N HIS A 142 25.27 3.13 10.77
CA HIS A 142 24.78 3.62 12.07
C HIS A 142 23.81 2.65 12.77
N ASN A 143 23.23 1.66 12.05
CA ASN A 143 22.40 0.58 12.61
C ASN A 143 21.32 1.04 13.60
N VAL A 144 20.67 2.18 13.37
CA VAL A 144 19.57 2.66 14.22
C VAL A 144 18.29 1.91 13.83
N PRO A 145 17.81 0.92 14.62
CA PRO A 145 16.73 0.05 14.20
C PRO A 145 15.40 0.70 14.58
N VAL A 146 14.83 1.47 13.66
CA VAL A 146 13.53 2.12 13.84
C VAL A 146 12.54 1.68 12.78
N ALA A 147 11.25 1.65 13.15
CA ALA A 147 10.17 1.25 12.27
C ALA A 147 8.98 2.20 12.40
N ILE A 148 8.25 2.36 11.31
CA ILE A 148 6.92 2.99 11.29
C ILE A 148 5.91 1.88 11.00
N VAL A 149 4.84 1.86 11.78
CA VAL A 149 3.82 0.82 11.71
C VAL A 149 2.62 1.32 10.92
N SER A 150 2.05 0.48 10.07
CA SER A 150 0.85 0.87 9.33
C SER A 150 -0.36 1.01 10.26
N TYR A 151 -1.27 1.96 9.96
CA TYR A 151 -2.52 2.10 10.71
C TYR A 151 -3.30 0.77 10.80
N SER A 152 -3.31 0.00 9.71
CA SER A 152 -4.00 -1.29 9.64
C SER A 152 -3.35 -2.34 10.55
N TYR A 153 -2.02 -2.38 10.64
CA TYR A 153 -1.32 -3.26 11.57
C TYR A 153 -1.61 -2.87 13.02
N TRP A 154 -1.53 -1.57 13.32
CA TRP A 154 -1.82 -1.00 14.63
C TRP A 154 -3.23 -1.35 15.11
N GLN A 155 -4.23 -1.17 14.25
CA GLN A 155 -5.63 -1.50 14.54
C GLN A 155 -5.87 -3.00 14.66
N LYS A 156 -5.29 -3.81 13.77
CA LYS A 156 -5.50 -5.27 13.75
C LYS A 156 -4.93 -5.98 14.98
N HIS A 157 -3.87 -5.44 15.57
CA HIS A 157 -3.22 -6.01 16.76
C HIS A 157 -3.67 -5.33 18.07
N ASP A 158 -4.71 -4.49 18.01
CA ASP A 158 -5.25 -3.74 19.16
C ASP A 158 -4.15 -3.08 20.01
N LEU A 159 -3.14 -2.53 19.33
CA LEU A 159 -1.97 -1.99 20.00
C LEU A 159 -2.35 -0.69 20.72
N ASN A 160 -1.79 -0.50 21.90
CA ASN A 160 -2.02 0.69 22.71
C ASN A 160 -1.73 1.97 21.89
N PRO A 161 -2.55 3.03 22.02
CA PRO A 161 -2.22 4.35 21.50
C PRO A 161 -0.78 4.81 21.78
N SER A 162 -0.23 4.47 22.94
CA SER A 162 1.15 4.76 23.36
C SER A 162 2.20 3.77 22.83
N VAL A 163 1.94 3.07 21.71
CA VAL A 163 2.89 2.11 21.11
C VAL A 163 4.15 2.77 20.54
N VAL A 164 4.13 4.06 20.26
CA VAL A 164 5.33 4.80 19.85
C VAL A 164 6.35 4.79 20.99
N GLY A 165 7.59 4.38 20.69
CA GLY A 165 8.66 4.13 21.66
C GLY A 165 8.79 2.67 22.10
N SER A 166 7.79 1.82 21.81
CA SER A 166 7.86 0.39 22.10
C SER A 166 8.66 -0.38 21.05
N GLN A 167 9.05 -1.62 21.39
CA GLN A 167 9.84 -2.48 20.51
C GLN A 167 8.96 -3.44 19.70
N LEU A 168 9.30 -3.57 18.42
CA LEU A 168 8.79 -4.57 17.50
C LEU A 168 9.93 -5.48 17.07
N LEU A 169 9.76 -6.80 17.20
CA LEU A 169 10.75 -7.75 16.72
C LEU A 169 10.55 -8.00 15.22
N VAL A 170 11.58 -7.66 14.45
CA VAL A 170 11.67 -7.86 13.00
C VAL A 170 12.86 -8.78 12.72
N ASN A 171 12.60 -9.96 12.16
CA ASN A 171 13.62 -10.99 11.89
C ASN A 171 14.47 -11.30 13.14
N GLY A 172 13.84 -11.32 14.32
CA GLY A 172 14.52 -11.56 15.60
C GLY A 172 15.36 -10.38 16.13
N ARG A 173 15.35 -9.22 15.46
CA ARG A 173 16.01 -7.99 15.90
C ARG A 173 14.99 -6.98 16.43
N PRO A 174 15.26 -6.28 17.54
CA PRO A 174 14.35 -5.26 18.06
C PRO A 174 14.44 -3.98 17.23
N PHE A 175 13.28 -3.47 16.81
CA PHE A 175 13.10 -2.18 16.16
C PHE A 175 12.22 -1.29 17.04
N THR A 176 12.58 -0.02 17.22
CA THR A 176 11.76 0.94 17.96
C THR A 176 10.69 1.52 17.04
N ILE A 177 9.44 1.47 17.46
CA ILE A 177 8.33 2.08 16.73
C ILE A 177 8.40 3.60 16.91
N VAL A 178 8.70 4.36 15.85
CA VAL A 178 8.82 5.83 15.92
C VAL A 178 7.59 6.56 15.39
N GLY A 179 6.68 5.86 14.71
CA GLY A 179 5.45 6.45 14.22
C GLY A 179 4.43 5.46 13.67
N ILE A 180 3.24 5.98 13.35
CA ILE A 180 2.09 5.26 12.81
C ILE A 180 1.60 5.98 11.55
N THR A 181 1.44 5.26 10.44
CA THR A 181 0.93 5.85 9.19
C THR A 181 -0.53 6.31 9.33
N PRO A 182 -1.03 7.23 8.47
CA PRO A 182 -2.43 7.61 8.51
C PRO A 182 -3.34 6.49 8.01
N LYS A 183 -4.62 6.55 8.43
CA LYS A 183 -5.64 5.62 7.98
C LYS A 183 -5.76 5.70 6.45
N GLY A 184 -5.76 4.53 5.79
CA GLY A 184 -5.88 4.43 4.33
C GLY A 184 -4.54 4.53 3.58
N PHE A 185 -3.42 4.74 4.27
CA PHE A 185 -2.10 4.61 3.66
C PHE A 185 -1.75 3.14 3.44
N VAL A 186 -1.37 2.80 2.20
CA VAL A 186 -1.04 1.45 1.75
C VAL A 186 0.38 1.49 1.14
N GLY A 187 1.37 1.73 1.99
CA GLY A 187 2.77 1.87 1.64
C GLY A 187 3.66 1.52 2.83
#